data_AF-A0A914MYB4-F1
#
_entry.id   AF-A0A914MYB4-F1
#
_cell.length_a   1.000
_cell.length_b   1.000
_cell.length_c   1.000
_cell.angle_alpha   90.00
_cell.angle_beta   90.00
_cell.angle_gamma   90.00
#
_symmetry.space_group_name_H-M   'P 1'
#
loop_
_entity.id
_entity.type
_entity.pdbx_description
1 polymer ?
#
loop_
_entity_poly.entity_id
_entity_poly.type
_entity_poly.pdbx_seq_one_letter_code
_entity_poly.pdbx_strand_id
1 'polypeptide(L)'
;MKTKRQKENIPHESSAAKKSKTSKKNDDVNLINQLDNVYLVKHSCGIIEFWNICISIDPKSPTEAFNSLNSLKLVGPFRYLNDFYLKSKEIKNNNYLCVDRFSTDLPEMQTFAIYKGGRFCFWRDLPNEEPNLIINISNNQPNFPTFTIAGNGDPLSALTFLACLKKQ
;
A
#
# COMPACT_ATOMS: atom_id res chain seq x y z
N MET A 1 -36.90 -49.37 23.77
CA MET A 1 -36.09 -48.13 23.89
C MET A 1 -35.27 -47.94 22.62
N LYS A 2 -35.59 -46.91 21.81
CA LYS A 2 -34.75 -46.45 20.69
C LYS A 2 -34.72 -44.92 20.75
N THR A 3 -33.55 -44.36 21.05
CA THR A 3 -33.34 -42.93 21.27
C THR A 3 -33.19 -42.21 19.93
N LYS A 4 -34.04 -41.21 19.64
CA LYS A 4 -33.87 -40.28 18.52
C LYS A 4 -32.81 -39.24 18.89
N ARG A 5 -31.69 -39.19 18.15
CA ARG A 5 -30.76 -38.04 18.15
C ARG A 5 -31.31 -36.97 17.20
N GLN A 6 -31.49 -35.75 17.71
CA GLN A 6 -31.78 -34.56 16.92
C GLN A 6 -30.51 -34.18 16.12
N LYS A 7 -30.68 -33.84 14.83
CA LYS A 7 -29.63 -33.20 14.03
C LYS A 7 -29.72 -31.70 14.28
N GLU A 8 -28.67 -31.12 14.86
CA GLU A 8 -28.49 -29.67 14.93
C GLU A 8 -28.28 -29.11 13.52
N ASN A 9 -29.01 -28.04 13.20
CA ASN A 9 -28.84 -27.26 11.99
C ASN A 9 -27.56 -26.42 12.09
N ILE A 10 -26.52 -26.82 11.36
CA ILE A 10 -25.38 -25.96 11.07
C ILE A 10 -25.82 -24.96 9.99
N PRO A 11 -25.71 -23.64 10.19
CA PRO A 11 -26.09 -22.66 9.17
C PRO A 11 -25.21 -22.84 7.93
N HIS A 12 -25.83 -23.16 6.80
CA HIS A 12 -25.17 -23.22 5.50
C HIS A 12 -24.80 -21.79 5.08
N GLU A 13 -23.52 -21.43 5.20
CA GLU A 13 -22.97 -20.20 4.62
C GLU A 13 -23.22 -20.21 3.10
N SER A 14 -23.92 -19.19 2.61
CA SER A 14 -24.45 -19.16 1.23
C SER A 14 -23.33 -19.09 0.18
N SER A 15 -23.50 -19.83 -0.91
CA SER A 15 -22.53 -19.97 -2.02
C SER A 15 -22.23 -18.68 -2.77
N ALA A 16 -23.07 -17.65 -2.64
CA ALA A 16 -22.88 -16.33 -3.24
C ALA A 16 -21.80 -15.49 -2.53
N ALA A 17 -21.67 -15.60 -1.20
CA ALA A 17 -20.62 -14.94 -0.44
C ALA A 17 -19.24 -15.55 -0.71
N LYS A 18 -19.19 -16.87 -1.01
CA LYS A 18 -17.96 -17.55 -1.42
C LYS A 18 -17.52 -17.18 -2.83
N LYS A 19 -18.45 -17.07 -3.80
CA LYS A 19 -18.11 -16.66 -5.19
C LYS A 19 -17.58 -15.22 -5.28
N SER A 20 -18.18 -14.27 -4.56
CA SER A 20 -17.76 -12.86 -4.56
C SER A 20 -16.41 -12.62 -3.86
N LYS A 21 -16.13 -13.36 -2.78
CA LYS A 21 -14.81 -13.32 -2.10
C LYS A 21 -13.68 -13.90 -2.96
N THR A 22 -13.95 -15.00 -3.68
CA THR A 22 -12.94 -15.62 -4.55
C THR A 22 -12.63 -14.76 -5.79
N SER A 23 -13.62 -14.12 -6.40
CA SER A 23 -13.37 -13.22 -7.55
C SER A 23 -12.55 -12.00 -7.15
N LYS A 24 -12.91 -11.34 -6.04
CA LYS A 24 -12.17 -10.17 -5.55
C LYS A 24 -10.72 -10.50 -5.22
N LYS A 25 -10.48 -11.65 -4.58
CA LYS A 25 -9.12 -12.11 -4.26
C LYS A 25 -8.28 -12.35 -5.53
N ASN A 26 -8.88 -12.86 -6.60
CA ASN A 26 -8.18 -13.04 -7.87
C ASN A 26 -7.84 -11.69 -8.53
N ASP A 27 -8.74 -10.71 -8.43
CA ASP A 27 -8.50 -9.36 -8.94
C ASP A 27 -7.36 -8.66 -8.18
N ASP A 28 -7.34 -8.78 -6.85
CA ASP A 28 -6.28 -8.21 -6.00
C ASP A 28 -4.91 -8.84 -6.33
N VAL A 29 -4.85 -10.16 -6.52
CA VAL A 29 -3.61 -10.86 -6.92
C VAL A 29 -3.14 -10.40 -8.30
N ASN A 30 -4.06 -10.21 -9.24
CA ASN A 30 -3.71 -9.72 -10.58
C ASN A 30 -3.13 -8.30 -10.50
N LEU A 31 -3.71 -7.43 -9.68
CA LEU A 31 -3.26 -6.05 -9.50
C LEU A 31 -1.86 -5.97 -8.86
N ILE A 32 -1.57 -6.84 -7.87
CA ILE A 32 -0.23 -6.98 -7.29
C ILE A 32 0.77 -7.43 -8.35
N ASN A 33 0.44 -8.44 -9.14
CA ASN A 33 1.34 -8.92 -10.20
C ASN A 33 1.62 -7.83 -11.25
N GLN A 34 0.63 -6.99 -11.56
CA GLN A 34 0.82 -5.84 -12.43
C GLN A 34 1.77 -4.81 -11.81
N LEU A 35 1.60 -4.47 -10.53
CA LEU A 35 2.53 -3.61 -9.80
C LEU A 35 3.95 -4.17 -9.82
N ASP A 36 4.11 -5.46 -9.53
CA ASP A 36 5.40 -6.15 -9.51
C ASP A 36 6.11 -6.00 -10.87
N ASN A 37 5.37 -6.19 -11.96
CA ASN A 37 5.91 -6.07 -13.32
C ASN A 37 6.26 -4.62 -13.71
N VAL A 38 5.49 -3.64 -13.23
CA VAL A 38 5.70 -2.23 -13.55
C VAL A 38 6.91 -1.66 -12.81
N TYR A 39 7.11 -2.06 -11.55
CA TYR A 39 8.22 -1.58 -10.72
C TYR A 39 9.41 -2.54 -10.64
N LEU A 40 9.31 -3.74 -11.22
CA LEU A 40 10.33 -4.79 -11.21
C LEU A 40 10.77 -5.21 -9.79
N VAL A 41 9.85 -5.16 -8.83
CA VAL A 41 10.07 -5.53 -7.43
C VAL A 41 8.85 -6.26 -6.87
N LYS A 42 9.02 -7.03 -5.80
CA LYS A 42 7.91 -7.70 -5.11
C LYS A 42 7.17 -6.72 -4.19
N HIS A 43 5.85 -6.66 -4.28
CA HIS A 43 4.99 -5.94 -3.33
C HIS A 43 4.25 -6.91 -2.42
N SER A 44 4.03 -6.49 -1.17
CA SER A 44 3.21 -7.20 -0.21
C SER A 44 1.71 -7.06 -0.52
N CYS A 45 0.91 -8.06 -0.17
CA CYS A 45 -0.55 -7.95 -0.29
C CYS A 45 -1.14 -6.81 0.55
N GLY A 46 -0.44 -6.41 1.62
CA GLY A 46 -0.81 -5.26 2.45
C GLY A 46 -0.95 -3.95 1.67
N ILE A 47 -0.31 -3.81 0.50
CA ILE A 47 -0.45 -2.61 -0.33
C ILE A 47 -1.87 -2.44 -0.88
N ILE A 48 -2.52 -3.55 -1.28
CA ILE A 48 -3.89 -3.53 -1.80
C ILE A 48 -4.89 -3.37 -0.66
N GLU A 49 -4.63 -4.00 0.48
CA GLU A 49 -5.44 -3.82 1.69
C GLU A 49 -5.45 -2.35 2.14
N PHE A 50 -4.27 -1.74 2.22
CA PHE A 50 -4.13 -0.32 2.54
C PHE A 50 -4.78 0.58 1.48
N TRP A 51 -4.61 0.26 0.19
CA TRP A 51 -5.26 1.01 -0.88
C TRP A 51 -6.78 0.98 -0.78
N ASN A 52 -7.36 -0.18 -0.46
CA ASN A 52 -8.80 -0.32 -0.24
C ASN A 52 -9.29 0.53 0.94
N ILE A 53 -8.50 0.67 1.99
CA ILE A 53 -8.78 1.61 3.09
C ILE A 53 -8.81 3.05 2.57
N CYS A 54 -7.83 3.45 1.76
CA CYS A 54 -7.77 4.79 1.19
C CYS A 54 -9.00 5.11 0.32
N ILE A 55 -9.41 4.18 -0.54
CA ILE A 55 -10.65 4.30 -1.33
C ILE A 55 -11.87 4.43 -0.43
N SER A 56 -11.92 3.69 0.69
CA SER A 56 -13.06 3.76 1.62
C SER A 56 -13.19 5.13 2.30
N ILE A 57 -12.07 5.84 2.48
CA ILE A 57 -12.00 7.15 3.13
C ILE A 57 -12.33 8.28 2.16
N ASP A 58 -11.67 8.31 1.00
CA ASP A 58 -11.96 9.27 -0.06
C ASP A 58 -11.98 8.58 -1.42
N PRO A 59 -13.17 8.14 -1.90
CA PRO A 59 -13.29 7.50 -3.20
C PRO A 59 -12.94 8.42 -4.39
N LYS A 60 -13.00 9.74 -4.21
CA LYS A 60 -12.72 10.71 -5.28
C LYS A 60 -11.24 11.00 -5.41
N SER A 61 -10.53 11.04 -4.27
CA SER A 61 -9.09 11.24 -4.23
C SER A 61 -8.42 10.31 -3.21
N PRO A 62 -8.35 9.00 -3.47
CA PRO A 62 -7.82 8.05 -2.49
C PRO A 62 -6.35 8.32 -2.13
N THR A 63 -5.56 8.90 -3.06
CA THR A 63 -4.16 9.30 -2.77
C THR A 63 -4.05 10.42 -1.73
N GLU A 64 -5.12 11.19 -1.51
CA GLU A 64 -5.20 12.29 -0.56
C GLU A 64 -6.03 11.92 0.69
N ALA A 65 -6.40 10.65 0.85
CA ALA A 65 -7.25 10.15 1.95
C ALA A 65 -6.74 10.56 3.35
N PHE A 66 -5.42 10.74 3.50
CA PHE A 66 -4.78 11.12 4.76
C PHE A 66 -4.14 12.51 4.72
N ASN A 67 -4.56 13.41 3.82
CA ASN A 67 -3.97 14.75 3.66
C ASN A 67 -4.02 15.59 4.97
N SER A 68 -5.00 15.37 5.86
CA SER A 68 -5.05 16.03 7.18
C SER A 68 -3.91 15.60 8.13
N LEU A 69 -3.26 14.47 7.84
CA LEU A 69 -2.10 13.96 8.57
C LEU A 69 -0.81 14.56 8.00
N ASN A 70 -0.60 15.85 8.27
CA ASN A 70 0.63 16.57 7.88
C ASN A 70 0.84 16.66 6.35
N SER A 71 -0.24 16.85 5.60
CA SER A 71 -0.23 16.90 4.14
C SER A 71 0.30 15.62 3.51
N LEU A 72 -0.02 14.47 4.12
CA LEU A 72 0.36 13.16 3.60
C LEU A 72 -0.37 12.87 2.30
N LYS A 73 0.41 12.62 1.24
CA LYS A 73 -0.04 12.23 -0.08
C LYS A 73 0.62 10.91 -0.47
N LEU A 74 -0.18 9.98 -0.97
CA LEU A 74 0.30 8.71 -1.50
C LEU A 74 0.80 8.88 -2.95
N VAL A 75 1.95 8.28 -3.24
CA VAL A 75 2.67 8.40 -4.51
C VAL A 75 3.25 7.04 -4.92
N GLY A 76 4.07 6.98 -5.99
CA GLY A 76 4.72 5.75 -6.41
C GLY A 76 3.70 4.64 -6.73
N PRO A 77 3.76 3.46 -6.06
CA PRO A 77 2.79 2.39 -6.28
C PRO A 77 1.33 2.83 -6.16
N PHE A 78 1.01 3.75 -5.24
CA PHE A 78 -0.36 4.24 -5.07
C PHE A 78 -0.80 5.20 -6.17
N ARG A 79 0.13 5.90 -6.83
CA ARG A 79 -0.19 6.65 -8.05
C ARG A 79 -0.63 5.70 -9.15
N TYR A 80 0.12 4.63 -9.37
CA TYR A 80 -0.25 3.60 -10.36
C TYR A 80 -1.63 3.00 -10.06
N LEU A 81 -1.89 2.66 -8.79
CA LEU A 81 -3.20 2.14 -8.37
C LEU A 81 -4.33 3.16 -8.60
N ASN A 82 -4.07 4.45 -8.38
CA ASN A 82 -5.03 5.52 -8.64
C ASN A 82 -5.34 5.67 -10.12
N ASP A 83 -4.33 5.62 -10.99
CA ASP A 83 -4.50 5.70 -12.44
C ASP A 83 -5.34 4.53 -12.96
N PHE A 84 -5.08 3.32 -12.45
CA PHE A 84 -5.88 2.14 -12.74
C PHE A 84 -7.32 2.28 -12.22
N TYR A 85 -7.49 2.74 -10.98
CA TYR A 85 -8.80 2.93 -10.33
C TYR A 85 -9.70 3.93 -11.07
N LEU A 86 -9.14 5.08 -11.46
CA LEU A 86 -9.86 6.11 -12.20
C LEU A 86 -10.04 5.80 -13.69
N LYS A 87 -9.55 4.64 -14.15
CA LYS A 87 -9.56 4.22 -15.56
C LYS A 87 -8.98 5.31 -16.48
N SER A 88 -7.93 5.99 -16.02
CA SER A 88 -7.29 7.00 -16.85
C SER A 88 -6.75 6.30 -18.10
N LYS A 89 -7.16 6.75 -19.29
CA LYS A 89 -6.81 6.13 -20.59
C LYS A 89 -5.31 6.21 -20.92
N GLU A 90 -4.49 6.71 -20.00
CA GLU A 90 -3.07 6.95 -20.17
C GLU A 90 -2.26 6.32 -19.05
N ILE A 91 -2.23 4.99 -18.96
CA ILE A 91 -0.99 4.31 -18.54
C ILE A 91 0.00 4.41 -19.72
N LYS A 92 0.26 5.63 -20.19
CA LYS A 92 1.17 5.91 -21.30
C LYS A 92 2.58 5.79 -20.77
N ASN A 93 3.30 4.74 -21.15
CA ASN A 93 4.78 4.64 -21.20
C ASN A 93 5.59 5.44 -20.16
N ASN A 94 5.07 5.60 -18.95
CA ASN A 94 5.77 6.30 -17.89
C ASN A 94 6.76 5.30 -17.34
N ASN A 95 8.02 5.72 -17.27
CA ASN A 95 9.04 4.97 -16.57
C ASN A 95 8.73 4.99 -15.06
N TYR A 96 7.77 4.17 -14.64
CA TYR A 96 7.30 4.06 -13.25
C TYR A 96 8.43 3.64 -12.32
N LEU A 97 9.47 2.96 -12.82
CA LEU A 97 10.66 2.65 -12.03
C LEU A 97 11.23 3.89 -11.34
N CYS A 98 11.28 5.03 -12.05
CA CYS A 98 11.83 6.28 -11.54
C CYS A 98 10.78 7.26 -11.02
N VAL A 99 9.48 6.94 -11.11
CA VAL A 99 8.46 7.91 -10.70
C VAL A 99 8.56 8.18 -9.21
N ASP A 100 8.46 9.46 -8.84
CA ASP A 100 8.49 9.93 -7.46
C ASP A 100 9.77 9.57 -6.67
N ARG A 101 10.84 9.14 -7.36
CA ARG A 101 12.17 9.00 -6.76
C ARG A 101 12.81 10.36 -6.54
N PHE A 102 13.39 10.52 -5.36
CA PHE A 102 14.22 11.66 -5.00
C PHE A 102 15.68 11.35 -5.36
N SER A 103 16.49 12.39 -5.56
CA SER A 103 17.91 12.24 -5.91
C SER A 103 18.74 11.52 -4.83
N THR A 104 18.21 11.43 -3.61
CA THR A 104 18.82 10.76 -2.46
C THR A 104 18.21 9.39 -2.17
N ASP A 105 17.25 8.93 -2.96
CA ASP A 105 16.70 7.58 -2.83
C ASP A 105 17.69 6.56 -3.40
N LEU A 106 18.03 5.57 -2.59
CA LEU A 106 18.83 4.42 -3.01
C LEU A 106 17.98 3.43 -3.84
N PRO A 107 18.58 2.53 -4.63
CA PRO A 107 17.84 1.51 -5.37
C PRO A 107 16.90 0.64 -4.52
N GLU A 108 17.26 0.40 -3.26
CA GLU A 108 16.50 -0.34 -2.25
C GLU A 108 15.22 0.41 -1.80
N MET A 109 15.16 1.72 -2.07
CA MET A 109 14.11 2.62 -1.61
C MET A 109 13.05 2.82 -2.69
N GLN A 110 11.80 2.50 -2.35
CA GLN A 110 10.64 2.80 -3.18
C GLN A 110 9.72 3.76 -2.45
N THR A 111 9.79 5.04 -2.81
CA THR A 111 8.93 6.10 -2.26
C THR A 111 7.46 5.79 -2.53
N PHE A 112 6.63 5.75 -1.49
CA PHE A 112 5.19 5.50 -1.59
C PHE A 112 4.33 6.58 -0.95
N ALA A 113 4.91 7.47 -0.14
CA ALA A 113 4.20 8.60 0.44
C ALA A 113 5.11 9.80 0.68
N ILE A 114 4.57 11.01 0.52
CA ILE A 114 5.25 12.29 0.77
C ILE A 114 4.38 13.09 1.75
N TYR A 115 5.00 13.80 2.67
CA TYR A 115 4.33 14.67 3.62
C TYR A 115 5.14 15.96 3.82
N LYS A 116 4.60 16.94 4.56
CA LYS A 116 5.23 18.26 4.72
C LYS A 116 6.69 18.19 5.21
N GLY A 117 7.02 17.23 6.07
CA GLY A 117 8.34 17.11 6.70
C GLY A 117 9.29 16.13 6.02
N GLY A 118 8.88 15.41 4.98
CA GLY A 118 9.68 14.32 4.43
C GLY A 118 8.93 13.38 3.49
N ARG A 119 9.44 12.15 3.39
CA ARG A 119 8.84 11.06 2.62
C ARG A 119 9.00 9.71 3.32
N PHE A 120 8.19 8.76 2.91
CA PHE A 120 8.28 7.36 3.31
C PHE A 120 8.59 6.47 2.12
N CYS A 121 9.47 5.52 2.35
CA CYS A 121 9.86 4.53 1.36
C CYS A 121 9.68 3.14 1.94
N PHE A 122 9.27 2.20 1.07
CA PHE A 122 9.53 0.80 1.32
C PHE A 122 11.03 0.55 1.17
N TRP A 123 11.61 -0.25 2.07
CA TRP A 123 12.98 -0.73 1.97
C TRP A 123 12.99 -2.22 1.65
N ARG A 124 13.78 -2.61 0.64
CA ARG A 124 14.02 -3.99 0.26
C ARG A 124 15.52 -4.24 0.18
N ASP A 125 15.97 -5.30 0.82
CA ASP A 125 17.37 -5.75 0.65
C ASP A 125 17.56 -6.42 -0.72
N LEU A 126 16.54 -7.15 -1.20
CA LEU A 126 16.50 -7.76 -2.53
C LEU A 126 15.21 -7.41 -3.28
N PRO A 127 15.26 -7.22 -4.62
CA PRO A 127 14.09 -6.81 -5.40
C PRO A 127 12.98 -7.86 -5.44
N ASN A 128 13.31 -9.14 -5.31
CA ASN A 128 12.36 -10.27 -5.33
C ASN A 128 11.74 -10.58 -3.96
N GLU A 129 12.10 -9.82 -2.92
CA GLU A 129 11.54 -9.94 -1.58
C GLU A 129 10.50 -8.85 -1.30
N GLU A 130 9.50 -9.17 -0.48
CA GLU A 130 8.59 -8.16 0.03
C GLU A 130 9.36 -7.15 0.91
N PRO A 131 8.92 -5.88 0.96
CA PRO A 131 9.59 -4.91 1.79
C PRO A 131 9.46 -5.28 3.26
N ASN A 132 10.59 -5.38 3.96
CA ASN A 132 10.62 -5.74 5.38
C ASN A 132 10.42 -4.51 6.29
N LEU A 133 10.80 -3.33 5.80
CA LEU A 133 10.81 -2.09 6.58
C LEU A 133 10.16 -0.95 5.80
N ILE A 134 9.55 -0.03 6.55
CA ILE A 134 9.25 1.31 6.08
C ILE A 134 10.21 2.28 6.74
N ILE A 135 10.82 3.12 5.92
CA ILE A 135 11.75 4.14 6.38
C ILE A 135 11.19 5.54 6.13
N ASN A 136 11.54 6.47 7.01
CA ASN A 136 11.22 7.89 6.91
C ASN A 136 12.49 8.68 6.60
N ILE A 137 12.39 9.61 5.66
CA ILE A 137 13.46 10.54 5.29
C ILE A 137 12.93 11.94 5.47
N SER A 138 13.56 12.69 6.37
CA SER A 138 13.22 14.09 6.61
C SER A 138 13.78 14.99 5.51
N ASN A 139 13.06 16.05 5.16
CA ASN A 139 13.52 17.07 4.21
C ASN A 139 14.70 17.90 4.73
N ASN A 140 15.00 17.86 6.04
CA ASN A 140 16.00 18.71 6.67
C ASN A 140 17.45 18.21 6.53
N GLN A 141 17.71 17.24 5.64
CA GLN A 141 19.01 16.58 5.52
C GLN A 141 19.66 16.90 4.15
N PRO A 142 20.57 17.90 4.08
CA PRO A 142 21.08 18.39 2.80
C PRO A 142 22.23 17.56 2.21
N ASN A 143 22.97 16.79 3.02
CA ASN A 143 24.28 16.27 2.60
C ASN A 143 24.40 14.73 2.62
N PHE A 144 23.63 14.03 3.44
CA PHE A 144 23.66 12.56 3.51
C PHE A 144 22.24 12.00 3.72
N PRO A 145 21.86 10.92 3.01
CA PRO A 145 20.58 10.25 3.24
C PRO A 145 20.63 9.50 4.56
N THR A 146 20.27 10.18 5.65
CA THR A 146 19.92 9.51 6.90
C THR A 146 18.43 9.19 6.88
N PHE A 147 18.06 8.00 7.31
CA PHE A 147 16.67 7.60 7.45
C PHE A 147 16.40 7.05 8.84
N THR A 148 15.15 7.08 9.25
CA THR A 148 14.66 6.44 10.47
C THR A 148 13.74 5.28 10.09
N ILE A 149 13.86 4.15 10.76
CA ILE A 149 12.91 3.04 10.61
C ILE A 149 11.58 3.50 11.24
N ALA A 150 10.56 3.66 10.40
CA ALA A 150 9.23 4.09 10.81
C ALA A 150 8.30 2.91 11.17
N GLY A 151 8.64 1.71 10.71
CA GLY A 151 7.96 0.47 11.09
C GLY A 151 8.31 -0.69 10.17
N ASN A 152 7.46 -1.71 10.17
CA ASN A 152 7.56 -2.85 9.27
C ASN A 152 7.10 -2.48 7.85
N GLY A 153 7.11 -3.44 6.94
CA GLY A 153 6.67 -3.28 5.54
C GLY A 153 5.19 -2.89 5.31
N ASP A 154 4.36 -2.76 6.36
CA ASP A 154 2.95 -2.38 6.23
C ASP A 154 2.79 -0.85 6.15
N PRO A 155 2.21 -0.29 5.07
CA PRO A 155 1.98 1.15 4.90
C PRO A 155 1.31 1.86 6.09
N LEU A 156 0.53 1.16 6.92
CA LEU A 156 -0.06 1.70 8.15
C LEU A 156 1.00 2.21 9.14
N SER A 157 2.22 1.68 9.09
CA SER A 157 3.36 2.15 9.89
C SER A 157 3.64 3.64 9.66
N ALA A 158 3.51 4.13 8.42
CA ALA A 158 3.72 5.55 8.11
C ALA A 158 2.68 6.45 8.80
N LEU A 159 1.41 6.02 8.85
CA LEU A 159 0.35 6.76 9.56
C LEU A 159 0.63 6.82 11.06
N THR A 160 1.01 5.67 11.64
CA THR A 160 1.34 5.56 13.06
C THR A 160 2.53 6.46 13.41
N PHE A 161 3.58 6.45 12.59
CA PHE A 161 4.74 7.32 12.75
C PHE A 161 4.36 8.80 12.78
N LEU A 162 3.57 9.27 11.81
CA LEU A 162 3.12 10.67 11.77
C LEU A 162 2.20 11.04 12.94
N ALA A 163 1.33 10.12 13.36
CA ALA A 163 0.47 10.33 14.52
C ALA A 163 1.27 10.49 15.82
N CYS A 164 2.40 9.79 15.95
CA CYS A 164 3.33 9.93 17.06
C CYS A 164 4.13 11.23 17.01
N LEU A 165 4.54 11.69 15.82
CA LEU A 165 5.24 12.98 15.67
C LEU A 165 4.37 14.17 16.08
N LYS A 166 3.05 14.13 15.87
CA LYS A 166 2.13 15.21 16.29
C LYS A 166 1.98 15.35 17.82
N LYS A 167 2.42 14.35 18.60
CA LYS A 167 2.30 14.34 20.07
C LYS A 167 3.55 14.89 20.79
N GLN A 168 4.60 15.23 20.05
CA GLN A 168 5.83 15.85 20.56
C GLN A 168 5.80 17.35 20.27
#